data_AF-A0A1L3FFN0-F1
#
_entry.id   AF-A0A1L3FFN0-F1
#
_cell.length_a   1.000
_cell.length_b   1.000
_cell.length_c   1.000
_cell.angle_alpha   90.00
_cell.angle_beta   90.00
_cell.angle_gamma   90.00
#
_symmetry.space_group_name_H-M   'P 1'
#
loop_
_entity.id
_entity.type
_entity.pdbx_description
1 polymer ?
#
loop_
_entity_poly.entity_id
_entity_poly.type
_entity_poly.pdbx_seq_one_letter_code
_entity_poly.pdbx_strand_id
1 'polypeptide(L)'
;MMEAIGSVCDEWDYKAGRCVSQAAVFHKQGTSSCHFTTKMAIDADGAPKGYFPGEYSPSNQHGSFDWLDNLNPADNHGIQGQGGAVGPVPGFVVSGTALMDKRYPESDTRRYVDASSVPYIVLTGANFPVPAGIALSKGCLVFVTDVRTGVYSGAIYADVGRAVGEASLALALMVGINPFSRKFYPKVGGGTSERRIFHLVFPADVVAPPWDVTAIQARASAAFAAWGGEAALRQLFPTMPPMTGPRPVVIKPPDHRLTDLEEEEAPRQFKGGDVPKSQLPAADD
;
A
#
# COMPACT_ATOMS: atom_id res chain seq x y z
N MET A 1 17.82 9.93 -24.81
CA MET A 1 18.75 8.93 -24.22
C MET A 1 18.35 8.72 -22.76
N MET A 2 18.46 7.49 -22.24
CA MET A 2 18.30 7.22 -20.80
C MET A 2 19.67 7.25 -20.14
N GLU A 3 19.77 7.90 -18.99
CA GLU A 3 21.03 8.08 -18.25
C GLU A 3 20.81 7.72 -16.78
N ALA A 4 21.76 7.01 -16.17
CA ALA A 4 21.71 6.70 -14.75
C ALA A 4 22.06 7.96 -13.94
N ILE A 5 21.18 8.35 -13.01
CA ILE A 5 21.36 9.54 -12.16
C ILE A 5 21.68 9.19 -10.70
N GLY A 6 21.68 7.90 -10.36
CA GLY A 6 22.03 7.42 -9.03
C GLY A 6 21.45 6.03 -8.76
N SER A 7 21.43 5.66 -7.49
CA SER A 7 20.77 4.45 -7.00
C SER A 7 19.97 4.73 -5.74
N VAL A 8 19.00 3.87 -5.46
CA VAL A 8 18.16 3.90 -4.26
C VAL A 8 18.24 2.57 -3.55
N CYS A 9 18.15 2.58 -2.23
CA CYS A 9 17.98 1.33 -1.49
C CYS A 9 16.63 0.71 -1.85
N ASP A 10 16.61 -0.56 -2.22
CA ASP A 10 15.37 -1.31 -2.46
C ASP A 10 15.20 -2.52 -1.54
N GLU A 11 16.21 -2.80 -0.71
CA GLU A 11 16.12 -3.75 0.39
C GLU A 11 16.91 -3.26 1.60
N TRP A 12 16.22 -3.09 2.72
CA TRP A 12 16.79 -2.62 3.98
C TRP A 12 16.82 -3.74 5.00
N ASP A 13 17.98 -4.01 5.59
CA ASP A 13 18.12 -4.89 6.74
C ASP A 13 17.89 -4.08 8.01
N TYR A 14 16.71 -4.22 8.61
CA TYR A 14 16.32 -3.53 9.84
C TYR A 14 17.15 -3.97 11.05
N LYS A 15 17.64 -5.21 11.07
CA LYS A 15 18.47 -5.72 12.18
C LYS A 15 19.89 -5.17 12.09
N ALA A 16 20.46 -5.12 10.88
CA ALA A 16 21.79 -4.57 10.65
C ALA A 16 21.80 -3.04 10.48
N GLY A 17 20.63 -2.41 10.35
CA GLY A 17 20.49 -0.97 10.18
C GLY A 17 21.14 -0.44 8.89
N ARG A 18 21.12 -1.22 7.81
CA ARG A 18 21.80 -0.85 6.56
C ARG A 18 21.05 -1.31 5.31
N CYS A 19 21.33 -0.61 4.21
CA CYS A 19 20.90 -1.06 2.90
C CYS A 19 21.68 -2.33 2.49
N VAL A 20 20.98 -3.34 1.97
CA VAL A 20 21.58 -4.60 1.50
C VAL A 20 21.38 -4.83 0.01
N SER A 21 20.50 -4.05 -0.63
CA SER A 21 20.32 -4.08 -2.08
C SER A 21 19.87 -2.74 -2.62
N GLN A 22 20.29 -2.42 -3.85
CA GLN A 22 20.00 -1.15 -4.51
C GLN A 22 19.40 -1.36 -5.91
N ALA A 23 18.55 -0.41 -6.31
CA ALA A 23 18.06 -0.27 -7.68
C ALA A 23 18.64 1.00 -8.31
N ALA A 24 19.05 0.91 -9.59
CA ALA A 24 19.48 2.08 -10.34
C ALA A 24 18.29 2.98 -10.69
N VAL A 25 18.50 4.30 -10.63
CA VAL A 25 17.54 5.31 -11.04
C VAL A 25 18.02 5.96 -12.33
N PHE A 26 17.14 6.01 -13.32
CA PHE A 26 17.43 6.53 -14.65
C PHE A 26 16.57 7.74 -14.97
N HIS A 27 17.09 8.63 -15.79
CA HIS A 27 16.43 9.82 -16.29
C HIS A 27 16.39 9.80 -17.82
N LYS A 28 15.26 10.20 -18.41
CA LYS A 28 15.18 10.50 -19.84
C LYS A 28 15.64 11.93 -20.09
N GLN A 29 16.77 12.12 -20.77
CA GLN A 29 17.26 13.45 -21.12
C GLN A 29 16.16 14.30 -21.79
N GLY A 30 16.04 15.55 -21.36
CA GLY A 30 15.03 16.49 -21.84
C GLY A 30 13.67 16.42 -21.13
N THR A 31 13.47 15.51 -20.18
CA THR A 31 12.27 15.49 -19.30
C THR A 31 12.64 15.83 -17.85
N SER A 32 11.65 15.97 -16.97
CA SER A 32 11.88 16.08 -15.51
C SER A 32 11.64 14.75 -14.77
N SER A 33 11.30 13.68 -15.50
CA SER A 33 10.88 12.39 -14.96
C SER A 33 12.05 11.42 -14.75
N CYS A 34 12.06 10.66 -13.68
CA CYS A 34 13.01 9.57 -13.47
C CYS A 34 12.29 8.24 -13.27
N HIS A 35 12.97 7.12 -13.50
CA HIS A 35 12.40 5.79 -13.35
C HIS A 35 13.36 4.81 -12.71
N PHE A 36 12.79 3.78 -12.09
CA PHE A 36 13.50 2.66 -11.50
C PHE A 36 12.62 1.41 -11.57
N THR A 37 13.22 0.24 -11.41
CA THR A 37 12.48 -1.04 -11.39
C THR A 37 12.87 -1.82 -10.15
N THR A 38 11.89 -2.29 -9.39
CA THR A 38 12.11 -2.99 -8.14
C THR A 38 10.97 -3.97 -7.82
N LYS A 39 10.99 -4.54 -6.62
CA LYS A 39 9.95 -5.38 -6.01
C LYS A 39 8.71 -4.55 -5.63
N MET A 40 7.72 -5.21 -5.02
CA MET A 40 6.61 -4.52 -4.34
C MET A 40 6.27 -5.27 -3.05
N ALA A 41 6.66 -4.68 -1.92
CA ALA A 41 6.09 -4.94 -0.60
C ALA A 41 4.87 -4.03 -0.39
N ILE A 42 4.11 -4.30 0.68
CA ILE A 42 2.84 -3.63 0.93
C ILE A 42 2.97 -2.76 2.16
N ASP A 43 2.52 -1.51 2.02
CA ASP A 43 2.40 -0.53 3.08
C ASP A 43 0.90 -0.33 3.39
N ALA A 44 0.56 -0.45 4.68
CA ALA A 44 -0.80 -0.33 5.20
C ALA A 44 -1.05 0.99 5.96
N ASP A 45 -0.05 1.87 6.04
CA ASP A 45 -0.17 3.16 6.72
C ASP A 45 -1.24 4.05 6.08
N GLY A 46 -1.93 4.82 6.92
CA GLY A 46 -3.08 5.63 6.51
C GLY A 46 -4.38 4.86 6.25
N ALA A 47 -4.37 3.53 6.08
CA ALA A 47 -5.62 2.78 5.92
C ALA A 47 -6.45 2.83 7.23
N PRO A 48 -7.76 3.12 7.18
CA PRO A 48 -8.60 3.12 8.38
C PRO A 48 -8.69 1.77 9.10
N LYS A 49 -8.42 0.67 8.40
CA LYS A 49 -8.31 -0.68 8.97
C LYS A 49 -6.86 -1.16 9.11
N GLY A 50 -5.87 -0.27 8.98
CA GLY A 50 -4.44 -0.62 8.98
C GLY A 50 -4.06 -1.44 10.21
N TYR A 51 -4.34 -0.90 11.39
CA TYR A 51 -3.89 -1.48 12.66
C TYR A 51 -5.01 -1.50 13.69
N PHE A 52 -5.14 -2.61 14.42
CA PHE A 52 -6.04 -2.73 15.55
C PHE A 52 -5.24 -2.83 16.87
N PRO A 53 -5.58 -2.06 17.92
CA PRO A 53 -4.94 -2.16 19.22
C PRO A 53 -5.05 -3.56 19.81
N GLY A 54 -3.91 -4.18 20.14
CA GLY A 54 -3.87 -5.54 20.67
C GLY A 54 -3.73 -6.65 19.62
N GLU A 55 -3.65 -6.32 18.33
CA GLU A 55 -3.31 -7.28 17.28
C GLU A 55 -1.83 -7.29 16.93
N TYR A 56 -1.08 -8.08 17.68
CA TYR A 56 0.34 -8.37 17.44
C TYR A 56 0.52 -9.64 16.61
N SER A 57 1.70 -9.84 16.02
CA SER A 57 1.95 -11.04 15.24
C SER A 57 2.00 -12.29 16.15
N PRO A 58 1.32 -13.40 15.81
CA PRO A 58 0.47 -13.65 14.65
C PRO A 58 -1.06 -13.70 14.98
N SER A 59 -1.71 -12.54 15.17
CA SER A 59 -3.17 -12.42 15.35
C SER A 59 -3.87 -11.82 14.12
N ASN A 60 -5.16 -12.11 13.90
CA ASN A 60 -5.98 -11.55 12.81
C ASN A 60 -7.49 -11.49 13.12
N GLN A 61 -7.88 -11.43 14.39
CA GLN A 61 -9.26 -11.58 14.87
C GLN A 61 -10.22 -10.43 14.48
N HIS A 62 -9.69 -9.22 14.31
CA HIS A 62 -10.43 -7.98 14.05
C HIS A 62 -10.33 -7.56 12.57
N GLY A 63 -9.60 -8.35 11.77
CA GLY A 63 -9.46 -8.10 10.34
C GLY A 63 -8.76 -6.77 10.02
N SER A 64 -7.77 -6.37 10.84
CA SER A 64 -6.87 -5.29 10.46
C SER A 64 -5.89 -5.74 9.37
N PHE A 65 -5.46 -4.79 8.54
CA PHE A 65 -4.61 -5.07 7.40
C PHE A 65 -3.18 -5.38 7.79
N ASP A 66 -2.68 -4.97 8.95
CA ASP A 66 -1.32 -5.26 9.36
C ASP A 66 -1.23 -5.49 10.87
N TRP A 67 -0.12 -6.08 11.33
CA TRP A 67 0.14 -6.28 12.76
C TRP A 67 0.66 -4.98 13.39
N LEU A 68 0.24 -4.74 14.63
CA LEU A 68 0.62 -3.55 15.37
C LEU A 68 2.14 -3.41 15.58
N ASP A 69 2.89 -4.52 15.57
CA ASP A 69 4.36 -4.53 15.63
C ASP A 69 5.03 -3.82 14.44
N ASN A 70 4.33 -3.70 13.32
CA ASN A 70 4.83 -3.05 12.12
C ASN A 70 4.54 -1.54 12.09
N LEU A 71 3.63 -1.05 12.94
CA LEU A 71 3.32 0.38 13.03
C LEU A 71 4.49 1.11 13.67
N ASN A 72 5.05 2.07 12.96
CA ASN A 72 6.02 2.99 13.53
C ASN A 72 5.33 3.83 14.63
N PRO A 73 5.88 3.89 15.86
CA PRO A 73 5.27 4.66 16.95
C PRO A 73 5.04 6.14 16.63
N ALA A 74 5.84 6.73 15.74
CA ALA A 74 5.66 8.12 15.31
C ALA A 74 4.39 8.34 14.47
N ASP A 75 3.86 7.28 13.88
CA ASP A 75 2.70 7.29 13.00
C ASP A 75 1.43 6.86 13.74
N ASN A 76 1.49 6.63 15.06
CA ASN A 76 0.32 6.34 15.88
C ASN A 76 -0.32 7.63 16.42
N HIS A 77 -1.48 8.01 15.87
CA HIS A 77 -2.16 9.26 16.23
C HIS A 77 -3.47 9.06 17.01
N GLY A 78 -3.60 7.93 17.71
CA GLY A 78 -4.73 7.62 18.57
C GLY A 78 -5.71 6.62 17.96
N ILE A 79 -6.79 6.33 18.70
CA ILE A 79 -7.76 5.29 18.34
C ILE A 79 -9.04 5.94 17.85
N GLN A 80 -9.45 5.63 16.61
CA GLN A 80 -10.66 6.14 15.99
C GLN A 80 -11.87 5.96 16.93
N GLY A 81 -12.58 7.05 17.20
CA GLY A 81 -13.72 7.08 18.12
C GLY A 81 -13.35 7.28 19.60
N GLN A 82 -12.07 7.45 19.95
CA GLN A 82 -11.59 7.70 21.31
C GLN A 82 -10.76 8.98 21.38
N GLY A 83 -10.81 9.71 22.50
CA GLY A 83 -9.92 10.86 22.74
C GLY A 83 -10.01 11.97 21.70
N GLY A 84 -11.13 12.08 20.98
CA GLY A 84 -11.31 13.04 19.88
C GLY A 84 -10.69 12.61 18.54
N ALA A 85 -10.14 11.40 18.43
CA ALA A 85 -9.68 10.85 17.17
C ALA A 85 -10.87 10.44 16.28
N VAL A 86 -10.77 10.78 14.99
CA VAL A 86 -11.85 10.70 14.01
C VAL A 86 -11.45 9.73 12.91
N GLY A 87 -12.33 8.78 12.60
CA GLY A 87 -12.16 7.90 11.46
C GLY A 87 -13.37 6.99 11.25
N PRO A 88 -13.46 6.33 10.09
CA PRO A 88 -14.64 5.56 9.71
C PRO A 88 -14.72 4.19 10.40
N VAL A 89 -13.67 3.75 11.10
CA VAL A 89 -13.61 2.42 11.72
C VAL A 89 -13.27 2.54 13.21
N PRO A 90 -14.27 2.77 14.08
CA PRO A 90 -14.04 2.87 15.52
C PRO A 90 -13.27 1.69 16.09
N GLY A 91 -12.33 1.97 16.99
CA GLY A 91 -11.47 0.97 17.62
C GLY A 91 -10.16 0.69 16.88
N PHE A 92 -9.97 1.18 15.66
CA PHE A 92 -8.70 1.06 14.92
C PHE A 92 -7.79 2.28 15.16
N VAL A 93 -6.49 2.10 14.94
CA VAL A 93 -5.51 3.19 15.05
C VAL A 93 -5.69 4.18 13.90
N VAL A 94 -5.46 5.47 14.15
CA VAL A 94 -5.18 6.47 13.13
C VAL A 94 -3.69 6.37 12.79
N SER A 95 -3.34 5.60 11.75
CA SER A 95 -1.96 5.52 11.27
C SER A 95 -1.64 6.63 10.27
N GLY A 96 -0.43 7.20 10.37
CA GLY A 96 0.02 8.32 9.55
C GLY A 96 0.77 7.91 8.28
N THR A 97 0.58 8.67 7.20
CA THR A 97 1.51 8.69 6.05
C THR A 97 2.31 10.00 6.06
N ALA A 98 3.49 10.00 5.45
CA ALA A 98 4.34 11.20 5.40
C ALA A 98 3.74 12.37 4.59
N LEU A 99 2.86 12.11 3.62
CA LEU A 99 2.02 13.10 2.92
C LEU A 99 0.75 13.34 3.72
N MET A 100 0.38 14.61 3.91
CA MET A 100 -0.70 15.01 4.82
C MET A 100 -1.58 16.11 4.24
N ASP A 101 -2.87 16.04 4.52
CA ASP A 101 -3.84 17.12 4.42
C ASP A 101 -3.91 17.90 5.73
N LYS A 102 -3.17 19.00 5.81
CA LYS A 102 -3.03 19.81 7.03
C LYS A 102 -4.31 20.53 7.47
N ARG A 103 -5.41 20.43 6.71
CA ARG A 103 -6.73 20.92 7.13
C ARG A 103 -7.31 20.11 8.30
N TYR A 104 -6.86 18.87 8.47
CA TYR A 104 -7.32 17.97 9.53
C TYR A 104 -6.24 17.79 10.62
N PRO A 105 -6.64 17.60 11.90
CA PRO A 105 -5.68 17.34 12.99
C PRO A 105 -5.02 15.97 12.83
N GLU A 106 -3.93 15.73 13.58
CA GLU A 106 -3.18 14.47 13.49
C GLU A 106 -4.00 13.24 13.85
N SER A 107 -5.00 13.38 14.73
CA SER A 107 -5.89 12.29 15.15
C SER A 107 -7.08 12.06 14.21
N ASP A 108 -7.07 12.59 12.99
CA ASP A 108 -8.15 12.42 12.00
C ASP A 108 -7.63 11.65 10.78
N THR A 109 -8.27 10.52 10.44
CA THR A 109 -7.86 9.68 9.30
C THR A 109 -7.86 10.43 7.97
N ARG A 110 -8.65 11.50 7.81
CA ARG A 110 -8.69 12.31 6.58
C ARG A 110 -7.42 13.13 6.37
N ARG A 111 -6.57 13.26 7.39
CA ARG A 111 -5.26 13.89 7.27
C ARG A 111 -4.30 13.06 6.42
N TYR A 112 -4.42 11.74 6.41
CA TYR A 112 -3.45 10.84 5.79
C TYR A 112 -4.01 10.20 4.53
N VAL A 113 -3.10 9.68 3.69
CA VAL A 113 -3.49 9.01 2.45
C VAL A 113 -3.98 7.60 2.78
N ASP A 114 -5.24 7.30 2.49
CA ASP A 114 -5.82 5.99 2.77
C ASP A 114 -5.25 4.90 1.83
N ALA A 115 -4.35 4.05 2.35
CA ALA A 115 -3.73 2.96 1.58
C ALA A 115 -4.73 1.94 1.01
N SER A 116 -5.95 1.86 1.55
CA SER A 116 -6.97 0.92 1.07
C SER A 116 -7.73 1.43 -0.15
N SER A 117 -7.67 2.74 -0.44
CA SER A 117 -8.43 3.37 -1.54
C SER A 117 -7.58 4.20 -2.50
N VAL A 118 -6.47 4.80 -2.06
CA VAL A 118 -5.62 5.66 -2.89
C VAL A 118 -4.34 4.92 -3.29
N PRO A 119 -4.02 4.79 -4.59
CA PRO A 119 -2.79 4.17 -5.04
C PRO A 119 -1.60 5.09 -4.76
N TYR A 120 -0.71 4.66 -3.88
CA TYR A 120 0.55 5.36 -3.63
C TYR A 120 1.75 4.42 -3.55
N ILE A 121 2.94 5.02 -3.67
CA ILE A 121 4.24 4.39 -3.45
C ILE A 121 5.02 5.05 -2.31
N VAL A 122 6.00 4.32 -1.79
CA VAL A 122 6.98 4.77 -0.80
C VAL A 122 8.30 5.09 -1.48
N LEU A 123 8.89 6.27 -1.18
CA LEU A 123 10.22 6.67 -1.64
C LEU A 123 11.15 7.04 -0.47
N THR A 124 12.44 7.14 -0.73
CA THR A 124 13.47 7.41 0.30
C THR A 124 13.62 8.89 0.70
N GLY A 125 12.57 9.71 0.48
CA GLY A 125 12.61 11.12 0.87
C GLY A 125 13.66 11.91 0.10
N ALA A 126 14.41 12.74 0.84
CA ALA A 126 15.47 13.57 0.29
C ALA A 126 16.63 12.77 -0.33
N ASN A 127 16.73 11.47 -0.04
CA ASN A 127 17.78 10.60 -0.58
C ASN A 127 17.40 9.97 -1.93
N PHE A 128 16.20 10.24 -2.46
CA PHE A 128 15.78 9.73 -3.75
C PHE A 128 16.41 10.57 -4.89
N PRO A 129 17.19 9.97 -5.82
CA PRO A 129 17.78 10.68 -6.94
C PRO A 129 16.71 11.27 -7.88
N VAL A 130 16.84 12.55 -8.16
CA VAL A 130 16.04 13.27 -9.16
C VAL A 130 16.96 14.01 -10.13
N PRO A 131 16.47 14.33 -11.35
CA PRO A 131 17.25 15.13 -12.29
C PRO A 131 17.71 16.47 -11.68
N ALA A 132 18.87 16.94 -12.13
CA ALA A 132 19.45 18.19 -11.62
C ALA A 132 18.47 19.37 -11.75
N GLY A 133 18.36 20.18 -10.70
CA GLY A 133 17.46 21.33 -10.64
C GLY A 133 15.99 20.98 -10.38
N ILE A 134 15.64 19.71 -10.19
CA ILE A 134 14.30 19.26 -9.85
C ILE A 134 14.24 18.90 -8.36
N ALA A 135 13.15 19.25 -7.70
CA ALA A 135 12.87 18.84 -6.32
C ALA A 135 11.82 17.72 -6.30
N LEU A 136 12.03 16.70 -5.46
CA LEU A 136 11.03 15.69 -5.19
C LEU A 136 9.97 16.23 -4.23
N SER A 137 8.72 16.24 -4.68
CA SER A 137 7.59 16.67 -3.85
C SER A 137 6.72 15.49 -3.44
N LYS A 138 6.38 15.39 -2.15
CA LYS A 138 5.32 14.46 -1.71
C LYS A 138 4.02 14.78 -2.45
N GLY A 139 3.27 13.75 -2.81
CA GLY A 139 2.09 13.84 -3.67
C GLY A 139 2.41 13.91 -5.16
N CYS A 140 3.69 13.85 -5.56
CA CYS A 140 4.04 13.82 -6.97
C CYS A 140 3.49 12.55 -7.65
N LEU A 141 3.10 12.69 -8.91
CA LEU A 141 2.58 11.61 -9.72
C LEU A 141 3.63 10.56 -10.03
N VAL A 142 3.16 9.33 -10.10
CA VAL A 142 3.94 8.17 -10.48
C VAL A 142 3.10 7.30 -11.42
N PHE A 143 3.71 6.82 -12.49
CA PHE A 143 3.17 5.74 -13.29
C PHE A 143 3.83 4.43 -12.87
N VAL A 144 3.04 3.42 -12.53
CA VAL A 144 3.54 2.12 -12.04
C VAL A 144 3.00 1.00 -12.91
N THR A 145 3.86 0.05 -13.30
CA THR A 145 3.43 -1.14 -14.03
C THR A 145 4.21 -2.38 -13.64
N ASP A 146 3.53 -3.53 -13.61
CA ASP A 146 4.18 -4.83 -13.59
C ASP A 146 4.55 -5.20 -15.04
N VAL A 147 5.86 -5.13 -15.37
CA VAL A 147 6.32 -5.37 -16.75
C VAL A 147 6.14 -6.82 -17.21
N ARG A 148 5.87 -7.75 -16.29
CA ARG A 148 5.54 -9.14 -16.64
C ARG A 148 4.11 -9.31 -17.12
N THR A 149 3.18 -8.47 -16.64
CA THR A 149 1.75 -8.60 -16.97
C THR A 149 1.24 -7.48 -17.88
N GLY A 150 1.95 -6.35 -17.93
CA GLY A 150 1.52 -5.14 -18.64
C GLY A 150 0.43 -4.35 -17.91
N VAL A 151 -0.04 -4.81 -16.74
CA VAL A 151 -1.05 -4.09 -15.95
C VAL A 151 -0.38 -2.86 -15.33
N TYR A 152 -1.03 -1.71 -15.40
CA TYR A 152 -0.51 -0.45 -14.85
C TYR A 152 -1.54 0.32 -14.03
N SER A 153 -1.03 1.24 -13.21
CA SER A 153 -1.84 2.21 -12.47
C SER A 153 -1.07 3.52 -12.33
N GLY A 154 -1.79 4.63 -12.35
CA GLY A 154 -1.32 5.87 -11.75
C GLY A 154 -1.23 5.73 -10.23
N ALA A 155 -0.31 6.45 -9.63
CA ALA A 155 -0.10 6.52 -8.19
C ALA A 155 0.47 7.89 -7.79
N ILE A 156 0.59 8.11 -6.49
CA ILE A 156 1.32 9.26 -5.93
C ILE A 156 2.42 8.80 -4.97
N TYR A 157 3.41 9.65 -4.72
CA TYR A 157 4.38 9.44 -3.65
C TYR A 157 3.79 9.93 -2.31
N ALA A 158 3.35 9.02 -1.43
CA ALA A 158 2.65 9.40 -0.20
C ALA A 158 3.44 9.15 1.07
N ASP A 159 4.39 8.21 1.09
CA ASP A 159 5.07 7.86 2.33
C ASP A 159 6.58 7.66 2.18
N VAL A 160 7.33 7.77 3.30
CA VAL A 160 8.79 7.80 3.31
C VAL A 160 9.38 6.57 4.01
N GLY A 161 10.04 5.74 3.22
CA GLY A 161 10.68 4.52 3.71
C GLY A 161 12.21 4.61 3.72
N ARG A 162 12.83 3.62 4.36
CA ARG A 162 14.30 3.40 4.29
C ARG A 162 14.73 2.82 2.95
N ALA A 163 13.81 2.17 2.25
CA ALA A 163 13.96 1.62 0.92
C ALA A 163 12.75 1.98 0.05
N VAL A 164 12.91 1.91 -1.26
CA VAL A 164 11.81 1.94 -2.23
C VAL A 164 11.19 0.55 -2.38
N GLY A 165 10.09 0.48 -3.13
CA GLY A 165 9.46 -0.79 -3.48
C GLY A 165 8.40 -1.22 -2.47
N GLU A 166 7.84 -0.28 -1.71
CA GLU A 166 6.59 -0.43 -0.97
C GLU A 166 5.47 0.34 -1.66
N ALA A 167 4.26 -0.19 -1.56
CA ALA A 167 3.07 0.33 -2.21
C ALA A 167 1.85 0.12 -1.32
N SER A 168 0.91 1.07 -1.40
CA SER A 168 -0.43 0.92 -0.80
C SER A 168 -1.13 -0.38 -1.25
N LEU A 169 -2.07 -0.87 -0.43
CA LEU A 169 -2.95 -1.99 -0.79
C LEU A 169 -3.71 -1.70 -2.10
N ALA A 170 -4.20 -0.47 -2.26
CA ALA A 170 -4.92 -0.02 -3.45
C ALA A 170 -4.05 -0.16 -4.70
N LEU A 171 -2.81 0.33 -4.67
CA LEU A 171 -1.90 0.22 -5.81
C LEU A 171 -1.62 -1.24 -6.16
N ALA A 172 -1.30 -2.07 -5.17
CA ALA A 172 -1.02 -3.50 -5.40
C ALA A 172 -2.19 -4.19 -6.11
N LEU A 173 -3.42 -3.98 -5.63
CA LEU A 173 -4.63 -4.53 -6.26
C LEU A 173 -4.84 -3.99 -7.68
N MET A 174 -4.64 -2.68 -7.91
CA MET A 174 -4.78 -2.06 -9.23
C MET A 174 -3.78 -2.61 -10.25
N VAL A 175 -2.54 -2.92 -9.84
CA VAL A 175 -1.55 -3.57 -10.73
C VAL A 175 -1.68 -5.10 -10.77
N GLY A 176 -2.67 -5.68 -10.10
CA GLY A 176 -2.95 -7.12 -10.13
C GLY A 176 -2.04 -7.97 -9.24
N ILE A 177 -1.45 -7.38 -8.21
CA ILE A 177 -0.64 -8.06 -7.20
C ILE A 177 -1.48 -8.26 -5.95
N ASN A 178 -1.55 -9.49 -5.44
CA ASN A 178 -2.24 -9.77 -4.19
C ASN A 178 -1.43 -9.19 -3.00
N PRO A 179 -1.98 -8.24 -2.23
CA PRO A 179 -1.27 -7.67 -1.08
C PRO A 179 -1.33 -8.57 0.17
N PHE A 180 -2.24 -9.53 0.20
CA PHE A 180 -2.59 -10.26 1.41
C PHE A 180 -1.79 -11.54 1.61
N SER A 181 -1.49 -11.83 2.87
CA SER A 181 -1.02 -13.11 3.35
C SER A 181 -2.07 -14.19 3.07
N ARG A 182 -1.63 -15.30 2.47
CA ARG A 182 -2.48 -16.49 2.30
C ARG A 182 -2.92 -17.07 3.66
N LYS A 183 -2.03 -17.05 4.65
CA LYS A 183 -2.26 -17.65 5.97
C LYS A 183 -3.08 -16.75 6.89
N PHE A 184 -2.89 -15.43 6.82
CA PHE A 184 -3.45 -14.51 7.82
C PHE A 184 -4.37 -13.44 7.22
N TYR A 185 -5.10 -13.72 6.12
CA TYR A 185 -6.04 -12.75 5.55
C TYR A 185 -6.92 -12.09 6.63
N PRO A 186 -7.11 -10.75 6.58
CA PRO A 186 -6.66 -9.80 5.57
C PRO A 186 -5.29 -9.15 5.86
N LYS A 187 -4.41 -9.78 6.66
CA LYS A 187 -3.07 -9.25 6.90
C LYS A 187 -2.28 -9.11 5.62
N VAL A 188 -1.57 -8.01 5.46
CA VAL A 188 -0.56 -7.80 4.43
C VAL A 188 0.60 -8.76 4.66
N GLY A 189 1.36 -9.01 3.60
CA GLY A 189 2.37 -10.06 3.54
C GLY A 189 2.40 -10.80 2.20
N GLY A 190 1.59 -10.32 1.24
CA GLY A 190 1.73 -10.62 -0.18
C GLY A 190 2.76 -9.70 -0.84
N GLY A 191 2.44 -9.23 -2.05
CA GLY A 191 3.37 -8.47 -2.89
C GLY A 191 4.15 -9.35 -3.86
N THR A 192 5.30 -8.86 -4.32
CA THR A 192 6.25 -9.63 -5.16
C THR A 192 7.67 -9.27 -4.78
N SER A 193 8.55 -10.27 -4.67
CA SER A 193 9.99 -10.07 -4.48
C SER A 193 10.75 -9.88 -5.79
N GLU A 194 10.14 -10.21 -6.92
CA GLU A 194 10.74 -10.03 -8.24
C GLU A 194 10.89 -8.54 -8.59
N ARG A 195 12.07 -8.14 -9.08
CA ARG A 195 12.35 -6.78 -9.58
C ARG A 195 11.73 -6.55 -10.96
N ARG A 196 10.41 -6.39 -11.00
CA ARG A 196 9.63 -6.22 -12.23
C ARG A 196 8.59 -5.10 -12.17
N ILE A 197 8.57 -4.36 -11.07
CA ILE A 197 7.67 -3.25 -10.90
C ILE A 197 8.40 -2.00 -11.33
N PHE A 198 8.04 -1.52 -12.52
CA PHE A 198 8.58 -0.30 -13.09
C PHE A 198 7.82 0.89 -12.52
N HIS A 199 8.57 1.89 -12.08
CA HIS A 199 8.08 3.14 -11.54
C HIS A 199 8.63 4.28 -12.38
N LEU A 200 7.77 5.14 -12.91
CA LEU A 200 8.13 6.38 -13.57
C LEU A 200 7.58 7.54 -12.75
N VAL A 201 8.47 8.27 -12.10
CA VAL A 201 8.18 9.37 -11.17
C VAL A 201 8.22 10.69 -11.92
N PHE A 202 7.25 11.55 -11.66
CA PHE A 202 7.15 12.92 -12.16
C PHE A 202 7.31 13.90 -10.98
N PRO A 203 8.54 14.19 -10.52
CA PRO A 203 8.80 14.70 -9.16
C PRO A 203 8.15 16.04 -8.82
N ALA A 204 7.87 16.86 -9.83
CA ALA A 204 7.26 18.19 -9.69
C ALA A 204 5.73 18.20 -9.90
N ASP A 205 5.13 17.11 -10.39
CA ASP A 205 3.72 17.09 -10.79
C ASP A 205 2.84 16.56 -9.64
N VAL A 206 2.35 17.46 -8.79
CA VAL A 206 1.71 17.12 -7.51
C VAL A 206 0.19 17.01 -7.62
N VAL A 207 -0.38 16.01 -6.95
CA VAL A 207 -1.83 15.88 -6.71
C VAL A 207 -2.13 16.32 -5.28
N ALA A 208 -3.01 17.32 -5.13
CA ALA A 208 -3.43 17.82 -3.84
C ALA A 208 -4.53 16.93 -3.21
N PRO A 209 -4.69 16.93 -1.87
CA PRO A 209 -5.83 16.30 -1.22
C PRO A 209 -7.17 16.85 -1.78
N PRO A 210 -8.20 16.02 -1.95
CA PRO A 210 -8.38 14.69 -1.34
C PRO A 210 -7.80 13.52 -2.16
N TRP A 211 -6.79 13.76 -3.02
CA TRP A 211 -6.08 12.72 -3.78
C TRP A 211 -7.03 11.84 -4.62
N ASP A 212 -7.89 12.51 -5.38
CA ASP A 212 -8.89 11.87 -6.23
C ASP A 212 -8.24 10.84 -7.17
N VAL A 213 -8.64 9.58 -7.02
CA VAL A 213 -8.07 8.45 -7.77
C VAL A 213 -8.26 8.63 -9.27
N THR A 214 -9.42 9.13 -9.71
CA THR A 214 -9.70 9.35 -11.13
C THR A 214 -8.71 10.36 -11.73
N ALA A 215 -8.46 11.46 -11.02
CA ALA A 215 -7.47 12.46 -11.41
C ALA A 215 -6.04 11.91 -11.39
N ILE A 216 -5.67 11.08 -10.41
CA ILE A 216 -4.37 10.40 -10.36
C ILE A 216 -4.18 9.53 -11.61
N GLN A 217 -5.16 8.67 -11.92
CA GLN A 217 -5.09 7.80 -13.10
C GLN A 217 -4.98 8.60 -14.40
N ALA A 218 -5.87 9.58 -14.61
CA ALA A 218 -5.89 10.38 -15.82
C ALA A 218 -4.58 11.15 -16.04
N ARG A 219 -4.06 11.80 -14.99
CA ARG A 219 -2.83 12.59 -15.08
C ARG A 219 -1.60 11.70 -15.27
N ALA A 220 -1.49 10.57 -14.55
CA ALA A 220 -0.39 9.64 -14.72
C ALA A 220 -0.37 9.03 -16.13
N SER A 221 -1.52 8.65 -16.69
CA SER A 221 -1.63 8.16 -18.06
C SER A 221 -1.21 9.22 -19.09
N ALA A 222 -1.63 10.47 -18.90
CA ALA A 222 -1.23 11.58 -19.78
C ALA A 222 0.29 11.85 -19.69
N ALA A 223 0.85 11.87 -18.48
CA ALA A 223 2.28 12.07 -18.26
C ALA A 223 3.13 10.92 -18.84
N PHE A 224 2.67 9.68 -18.70
CA PHE A 224 3.30 8.52 -19.33
C PHE A 224 3.29 8.59 -20.86
N ALA A 225 2.16 8.98 -21.45
CA ALA A 225 2.07 9.20 -22.89
C ALA A 225 3.07 10.28 -23.36
N ALA A 226 3.14 11.42 -22.65
CA ALA A 226 4.10 12.49 -22.93
C ALA A 226 5.56 12.07 -22.76
N TRP A 227 5.85 11.16 -21.83
CA TRP A 227 7.18 10.57 -21.66
C TRP A 227 7.60 9.67 -22.83
N GLY A 228 6.67 9.25 -23.70
CA GLY A 228 6.91 8.36 -24.85
C GLY A 228 6.13 7.05 -24.78
N GLY A 229 5.33 6.86 -23.73
CA GLY A 229 4.36 5.79 -23.58
C GLY A 229 4.95 4.39 -23.72
N GLU A 230 4.10 3.47 -24.19
CA GLU A 230 4.43 2.06 -24.36
C GLU A 230 5.62 1.85 -25.30
N ALA A 231 5.78 2.68 -26.34
CA ALA A 231 6.91 2.58 -27.26
C ALA A 231 8.25 2.81 -26.55
N ALA A 232 8.33 3.80 -25.66
CA ALA A 232 9.52 4.04 -24.85
C ALA A 232 9.73 2.93 -23.81
N LEU A 233 8.66 2.43 -23.19
CA LEU A 233 8.76 1.35 -22.21
C LEU A 233 9.23 0.03 -22.85
N ARG A 234 8.78 -0.29 -24.07
CA ARG A 234 9.23 -1.47 -24.83
C ARG A 234 10.69 -1.41 -25.26
N GLN A 235 11.30 -0.22 -25.34
CA GLN A 235 12.75 -0.13 -25.54
C GLN A 235 13.52 -0.64 -24.31
N LEU A 236 12.93 -0.52 -23.11
CA LEU A 236 13.50 -1.03 -21.86
C LEU A 236 13.11 -2.49 -21.60
N PHE A 237 11.88 -2.87 -21.95
CA PHE A 237 11.33 -4.20 -21.74
C PHE A 237 10.70 -4.76 -23.04
N PRO A 238 11.51 -5.24 -24.00
CA PRO A 238 11.01 -5.62 -25.33
C PRO A 238 9.96 -6.74 -25.32
N THR A 239 10.00 -7.61 -24.31
CA THR A 239 9.13 -8.78 -24.17
C THR A 239 7.88 -8.53 -23.33
N MET A 240 7.62 -7.30 -22.87
CA MET A 240 6.45 -7.02 -22.05
C MET A 240 5.14 -7.29 -22.82
N PRO A 241 4.09 -7.80 -22.16
CA PRO A 241 2.76 -7.90 -22.76
C PRO A 241 2.18 -6.51 -23.13
N PRO A 242 1.10 -6.45 -23.92
CA PRO A 242 0.35 -5.21 -24.14
C PRO A 242 -0.09 -4.58 -22.82
N MET A 243 -0.09 -3.25 -22.77
CA MET A 243 -0.47 -2.54 -21.56
C MET A 243 -1.98 -2.61 -21.33
N THR A 244 -2.37 -2.90 -20.09
CA THR A 244 -3.77 -2.91 -19.65
C THR A 244 -3.94 -2.01 -18.45
N GLY A 245 -5.00 -1.22 -18.44
CA GLY A 245 -5.28 -0.23 -17.39
C GLY A 245 -5.47 -0.85 -16.00
N PRO A 246 -5.72 0.00 -14.98
CA PRO A 246 -5.81 -0.45 -13.61
C PRO A 246 -6.97 -1.43 -13.42
N ARG A 247 -6.74 -2.45 -12.60
CA ARG A 247 -7.80 -3.37 -12.17
C ARG A 247 -8.68 -2.69 -11.11
N PRO A 248 -9.97 -3.09 -11.01
CA PRO A 248 -10.81 -2.67 -9.90
C PRO A 248 -10.20 -3.08 -8.55
N VAL A 249 -10.25 -2.18 -7.57
CA VAL A 249 -9.87 -2.50 -6.19
C VAL A 249 -10.98 -3.34 -5.57
N VAL A 250 -10.68 -4.61 -5.31
CA VAL A 250 -11.61 -5.55 -4.68
C VAL A 250 -10.88 -6.25 -3.53
N ILE A 251 -11.26 -5.92 -2.30
CA ILE A 251 -10.78 -6.60 -1.10
C ILE A 251 -11.79 -7.70 -0.77
N LYS A 252 -11.46 -8.94 -1.14
CA LYS A 252 -12.26 -10.13 -0.82
C LYS A 252 -11.36 -11.24 -0.28
N PRO A 253 -11.89 -12.14 0.57
CA PRO A 253 -11.18 -13.34 0.97
C PRO A 253 -10.78 -14.13 -0.29
N PRO A 254 -9.63 -14.84 -0.27
CA PRO A 254 -9.30 -15.73 -1.38
C PRO A 254 -10.32 -16.88 -1.46
N ASP A 255 -10.61 -17.35 -2.67
CA ASP A 255 -11.71 -18.33 -2.94
C ASP A 255 -11.65 -19.59 -2.07
N HIS A 256 -10.47 -20.05 -1.66
CA HIS A 256 -10.32 -21.23 -0.79
C HIS A 256 -10.77 -21.00 0.67
N ARG A 257 -11.03 -19.76 1.09
CA ARG A 257 -11.64 -19.44 2.40
C ARG A 257 -13.13 -19.20 2.33
N LEU A 258 -13.71 -19.08 1.13
CA LEU A 258 -15.17 -18.94 1.02
C LEU A 258 -15.85 -20.22 1.53
N THR A 259 -15.25 -21.39 1.28
CA THR A 259 -15.74 -22.67 1.82
C THR A 259 -15.69 -22.74 3.34
N ASP A 260 -14.62 -22.21 3.96
CA ASP A 260 -14.45 -22.25 5.42
C ASP A 260 -15.39 -21.27 6.14
N LEU A 261 -15.69 -20.12 5.51
CA LEU A 261 -16.62 -19.12 6.04
C LEU A 261 -18.08 -19.54 5.87
N GLU A 262 -18.42 -20.21 4.76
CA GLU A 262 -19.74 -20.83 4.57
C GLU A 262 -20.00 -21.97 5.58
N GLU A 263 -18.95 -22.68 6.01
CA GLU A 263 -19.05 -23.69 7.09
C GLU A 263 -19.18 -23.07 8.49
N GLU A 264 -18.57 -21.91 8.76
CA GLU A 264 -18.74 -21.20 10.05
C GLU A 264 -20.09 -20.47 10.19
N GLU A 265 -20.70 -20.03 9.08
CA GLU A 265 -22.03 -19.40 9.08
C GLU A 265 -23.20 -20.41 9.03
N ALA A 266 -22.92 -21.70 8.87
CA ALA A 266 -23.95 -22.73 9.07
C ALA A 266 -24.44 -22.65 10.53
N PRO A 267 -25.77 -22.61 10.79
CA PRO A 267 -26.27 -22.52 12.16
C PRO A 267 -25.77 -23.75 12.92
N ARG A 268 -24.83 -23.52 13.85
CA ARG A 268 -24.37 -24.55 14.78
C ARG A 268 -25.61 -25.08 15.47
N GLN A 269 -26.04 -26.29 15.10
CA GLN A 269 -27.01 -27.03 15.88
C GLN A 269 -26.41 -27.18 17.27
N PHE A 270 -26.96 -26.45 18.24
CA PHE A 270 -26.68 -26.69 19.65
C PHE A 270 -27.01 -28.15 19.93
N LYS A 271 -25.98 -29.01 19.96
CA LYS A 271 -26.08 -30.30 20.62
C LYS A 271 -26.08 -29.99 22.11
N GLY A 272 -27.27 -29.98 22.71
CA GLY A 272 -27.43 -29.94 24.15
C GLY A 272 -26.64 -31.09 24.75
N GLY A 273 -25.55 -30.78 25.46
CA GLY A 273 -24.62 -31.79 25.95
C GLY A 273 -23.69 -31.32 27.07
N ASP A 274 -23.30 -30.05 27.12
CA ASP A 274 -22.23 -29.62 28.03
C ASP A 274 -22.68 -28.57 29.06
N VAL A 275 -23.70 -28.90 29.84
CA VAL A 275 -23.91 -28.25 31.15
C VAL A 275 -23.77 -29.30 32.24
N PRO A 276 -22.70 -29.25 33.06
CA PRO A 276 -22.58 -30.11 34.23
C PRO A 276 -23.79 -29.93 35.16
N LYS A 277 -24.40 -31.04 35.59
CA LYS A 277 -25.57 -31.06 36.50
C LYS A 277 -25.38 -30.29 37.82
N SER A 278 -24.16 -29.86 38.15
CA SER A 278 -23.83 -29.07 39.34
C SER A 278 -24.13 -27.57 39.22
N GLN A 279 -24.63 -27.09 38.07
CA GLN A 279 -24.90 -25.66 37.85
C GLN A 279 -26.37 -25.31 37.54
N LEU A 280 -27.30 -26.25 37.70
CA LEU A 280 -28.72 -25.92 37.60
C LEU A 280 -29.22 -25.44 38.97
N PRO A 281 -29.81 -24.23 39.08
CA PRO A 281 -30.44 -23.79 40.33
C PRO A 281 -31.62 -24.71 40.66
N ALA A 282 -31.76 -25.05 41.95
CA ALA A 282 -32.93 -25.77 42.44
C ALA A 282 -34.19 -24.95 42.15
N ALA A 283 -35.17 -25.58 41.50
CA ALA A 283 -36.49 -24.99 41.36
C ALA A 283 -37.21 -25.14 42.72
N ASP A 284 -37.57 -24.01 43.31
CA ASP A 284 -38.46 -23.94 44.47
C ASP A 284 -39.87 -24.40 44.06
N ASP A 285 -40.49 -25.25 44.89
CA ASP A 285 -41.93 -25.48 44.98
C ASP A 285 -42.54 -24.55 46.04
#